data_AF-A0A6M2AZG8-F1
#
_entry.id   AF-A0A6M2AZG8-F1
#
_cell.length_a   1.000
_cell.length_b   1.000
_cell.length_c   1.000
_cell.angle_alpha   90.00
_cell.angle_beta   90.00
_cell.angle_gamma   90.00
#
_symmetry.space_group_name_H-M   'P 1'
#
loop_
_entity.id
_entity.type
_entity.pdbx_description
1 polymer ?
#
loop_
_entity_poly.entity_id
_entity_poly.type
_entity_poly.pdbx_seq_one_letter_code
_entity_poly.pdbx_strand_id
1 'polypeptide(L)'
;MFILAFIVLSTGSTFGQVKDVKRANKEFDKYAYIDARQIYLKVVEDGYESAQIYENLGDTYYFNGDYTNAAKWYEKLVTTFPD
;
A
#
# COMPACT_ATOMS: atom_id res chain seq x y z
N MET A 1 26.17 -5.88 -18.62
CA MET A 1 25.35 -5.89 -19.85
C MET A 1 24.49 -7.14 -19.82
N PHE A 2 23.17 -7.05 -19.79
CA PHE A 2 22.35 -5.87 -19.49
C PHE A 2 22.47 -5.56 -17.96
N ILE A 3 21.56 -4.95 -17.20
CA ILE A 3 20.34 -4.21 -17.52
C ILE A 3 20.27 -2.92 -16.66
N LEU A 4 19.07 -2.48 -16.31
CA LEU A 4 18.66 -1.17 -15.80
C LEU A 4 17.38 -1.40 -14.98
N ALA A 5 17.40 -1.13 -13.67
CA ALA A 5 16.18 -0.90 -12.91
C ALA A 5 15.94 0.62 -12.86
N PHE A 6 14.84 1.06 -13.47
CA PHE A 6 14.51 2.47 -13.67
C PHE A 6 14.27 3.16 -12.32
N ILE A 7 15.08 4.17 -11.98
CA ILE A 7 14.70 5.14 -10.94
C ILE A 7 13.60 6.02 -11.54
N VAL A 8 12.34 5.64 -11.34
CA VAL A 8 11.20 6.51 -11.65
C VAL A 8 11.11 7.56 -10.55
N LEU A 9 11.77 8.69 -10.78
CA LEU A 9 11.68 9.86 -9.92
C LEU A 9 10.33 10.59 -10.18
N SER A 10 9.22 10.03 -9.70
CA SER A 10 7.90 10.65 -9.80
C SER A 10 7.75 11.79 -8.77
N THR A 11 8.38 12.93 -9.07
CA THR A 11 8.20 14.16 -8.29
C THR A 11 6.79 14.74 -8.51
N GLY A 12 5.81 14.23 -7.77
CA GLY A 12 4.42 14.69 -7.82
C GLY A 12 3.70 14.55 -6.47
N SER A 13 3.30 15.69 -5.90
CA SER A 13 2.17 15.79 -4.94
C SER A 13 2.33 15.19 -3.52
N THR A 14 3.50 15.34 -2.90
CA THR A 14 3.82 14.84 -1.54
C THR A 14 2.78 15.16 -0.44
N PHE A 15 2.06 16.29 -0.51
CA PHE A 15 1.06 16.66 0.49
C PHE A 15 -0.26 15.87 0.39
N GLY A 16 -0.66 15.45 -0.82
CA GLY A 16 -1.91 14.72 -1.03
C GLY A 16 -1.81 13.28 -0.54
N GLN A 17 -0.77 12.57 -0.99
CA GLN A 17 -0.49 11.18 -0.63
C GLN A 17 -0.33 11.03 0.88
N VAL A 18 0.48 11.88 1.54
CA VAL A 18 0.70 11.82 2.99
C VAL A 18 -0.59 12.06 3.79
N LYS A 19 -1.48 12.94 3.31
CA LYS A 19 -2.79 13.16 3.93
C LYS A 19 -3.70 11.92 3.81
N ASP A 20 -3.72 11.28 2.65
CA ASP A 20 -4.56 10.10 2.42
C ASP A 20 -4.01 8.85 3.12
N VAL A 21 -2.69 8.63 3.16
CA VAL A 21 -2.08 7.59 4.01
C VAL A 21 -2.43 7.82 5.47
N LYS A 22 -2.26 9.04 6.00
CA LYS A 22 -2.64 9.35 7.39
C LYS A 22 -4.13 9.13 7.67
N ARG A 23 -4.99 9.34 6.67
CA ARG A 23 -6.43 9.04 6.75
C ARG A 23 -6.69 7.53 6.75
N ALA A 24 -6.02 6.77 5.88
CA ALA A 24 -6.10 5.31 5.83
C ALA A 24 -5.66 4.67 7.16
N ASN A 25 -4.50 5.08 7.69
CA ASN A 25 -4.01 4.66 9.01
C ASN A 25 -5.06 4.94 10.10
N LYS A 26 -5.64 6.15 10.12
CA LYS A 26 -6.67 6.51 11.12
C LYS A 26 -7.93 5.64 11.05
N GLU A 27 -8.35 5.20 9.88
CA GLU A 27 -9.47 4.28 9.76
C GLU A 27 -9.06 2.83 10.10
N PHE A 28 -7.83 2.43 9.79
CA PHE A 28 -7.24 1.15 10.20
C PHE A 28 -7.16 1.02 11.73
N ASP A 29 -6.68 2.06 12.43
CA ASP A 29 -6.60 2.14 13.90
C ASP A 29 -7.97 2.02 14.60
N LYS A 30 -9.07 2.30 13.87
CA LYS A 30 -10.46 2.13 14.33
C LYS A 30 -11.06 0.77 13.93
N TYR A 31 -10.28 -0.15 13.38
CA TYR A 31 -10.74 -1.42 12.80
C TYR A 31 -11.69 -1.24 11.59
N ALA A 32 -11.74 -0.05 10.97
CA ALA A 32 -12.52 0.25 9.77
C ALA A 32 -11.75 -0.17 8.51
N TYR A 33 -11.39 -1.45 8.43
CA TYR A 33 -10.48 -1.99 7.42
C TYR A 33 -10.96 -1.84 5.98
N ILE A 34 -12.27 -1.84 5.73
CA ILE A 34 -12.82 -1.63 4.38
C ILE A 34 -12.54 -0.21 3.90
N ASP A 35 -12.75 0.80 4.76
CA ASP A 35 -12.51 2.21 4.43
C ASP A 35 -11.00 2.48 4.29
N ALA A 36 -10.19 1.94 5.21
CA ALA A 36 -8.73 2.02 5.13
C ALA A 36 -8.20 1.42 3.82
N ARG A 37 -8.67 0.22 3.44
CA ARG A 37 -8.32 -0.46 2.19
C ARG A 37 -8.63 0.38 0.96
N GLN A 38 -9.83 0.97 0.87
CA GLN A 38 -10.21 1.81 -0.27
C GLN A 38 -9.24 2.99 -0.45
N ILE A 39 -8.79 3.60 0.65
CA ILE A 39 -7.85 4.72 0.61
C ILE A 39 -6.44 4.24 0.23
N TYR A 40 -5.94 3.14 0.82
CA TYR A 40 -4.64 2.59 0.43
C TYR A 40 -4.60 2.16 -1.04
N LEU A 41 -5.66 1.52 -1.55
CA LEU A 41 -5.77 1.13 -2.97
C LEU A 41 -5.66 2.35 -3.88
N LYS A 42 -6.37 3.44 -3.56
CA LYS A 42 -6.26 4.71 -4.30
C LYS A 42 -4.84 5.30 -4.24
N VAL A 43 -4.19 5.25 -3.08
CA VAL A 43 -2.82 5.77 -2.92
C VAL A 43 -1.82 4.99 -3.79
N VAL A 44 -2.00 3.66 -3.92
CA VAL A 44 -1.21 2.81 -4.84
C VAL A 44 -1.57 3.10 -6.32
N GLU A 45 -2.84 3.31 -6.64
CA GLU A 45 -3.30 3.71 -7.99
C GLU A 45 -2.73 5.08 -8.41
N ASP A 46 -2.64 6.03 -7.48
CA ASP A 46 -1.96 7.32 -7.63
C ASP A 46 -0.41 7.20 -7.69
N GLY A 47 0.13 5.97 -7.70
CA GLY A 47 1.55 5.66 -7.88
C GLY A 47 2.42 5.81 -6.63
N TYR A 48 1.83 5.92 -5.44
CA TYR A 48 2.57 6.03 -4.17
C TYR A 48 2.59 4.68 -3.45
N GLU A 49 3.76 4.04 -3.48
CA GLU A 49 3.97 2.69 -2.99
C GLU A 49 5.01 2.68 -1.85
N SER A 50 4.76 1.89 -0.80
CA SER A 50 5.70 1.69 0.31
C SER A 50 5.44 0.35 0.99
N ALA A 51 6.45 -0.17 1.71
CA ALA A 51 6.33 -1.41 2.47
C ALA A 51 5.12 -1.37 3.42
N GLN A 52 4.96 -0.29 4.20
CA GLN A 52 3.84 -0.11 5.11
C GLN A 52 2.46 -0.11 4.41
N ILE A 53 2.36 0.45 3.20
CA ILE A 53 1.09 0.48 2.46
C ILE A 53 0.70 -0.93 2.00
N TYR A 54 1.67 -1.73 1.54
CA TYR A 54 1.40 -3.11 1.14
C TYR A 54 1.12 -4.03 2.33
N GLU A 55 1.84 -3.87 3.44
CA GLU A 55 1.55 -4.54 4.71
C GLU A 55 0.13 -4.22 5.17
N ASN A 56 -0.21 -2.92 5.30
CA ASN A 56 -1.54 -2.50 5.75
C ASN A 56 -2.66 -2.92 4.79
N LEU A 57 -2.39 -2.98 3.47
CA LEU A 57 -3.33 -3.56 2.50
C LEU A 57 -3.55 -5.05 2.78
N GLY A 58 -2.47 -5.83 2.91
CA GLY A 58 -2.52 -7.24 3.29
C GLY A 58 -3.35 -7.47 4.56
N ASP A 59 -3.06 -6.69 5.61
CA ASP A 59 -3.78 -6.72 6.88
C ASP A 59 -5.26 -6.39 6.73
N THR A 60 -5.63 -5.36 5.95
CA THR A 60 -7.06 -5.04 5.75
C THR A 60 -7.82 -6.19 5.09
N TYR A 61 -7.16 -6.98 4.25
CA TYR A 61 -7.75 -8.18 3.63
C TYR A 61 -7.77 -9.35 4.63
N TYR A 62 -6.67 -9.55 5.38
CA TYR A 62 -6.52 -10.61 6.37
C TYR A 62 -7.55 -10.51 7.50
N PHE A 63 -7.69 -9.35 8.14
CA PHE A 63 -8.65 -9.14 9.24
C PHE A 63 -10.12 -9.22 8.79
N ASN A 64 -10.39 -9.09 7.49
CA ASN A 64 -11.71 -9.31 6.89
C ASN A 64 -11.91 -10.75 6.36
N GLY A 65 -10.96 -11.65 6.56
CA GLY A 65 -11.03 -13.06 6.15
C GLY A 65 -10.78 -13.32 4.65
N ASP A 66 -10.36 -12.31 3.88
CA ASP A 66 -10.05 -12.42 2.45
C ASP A 66 -8.56 -12.73 2.25
N TYR A 67 -8.18 -13.94 2.69
CA TYR A 67 -6.79 -14.39 2.67
C TYR A 67 -6.19 -14.45 1.26
N THR A 68 -7.01 -14.68 0.23
CA THR A 68 -6.58 -14.71 -1.17
C THR A 68 -6.06 -13.35 -1.63
N ASN A 69 -6.72 -12.26 -1.26
CA ASN A 69 -6.22 -10.92 -1.59
C ASN A 69 -5.16 -10.44 -0.60
N ALA A 70 -5.19 -10.86 0.67
CA ALA A 70 -4.12 -10.60 1.62
C ALA A 70 -2.77 -11.14 1.12
N ALA A 71 -2.75 -12.40 0.67
CA ALA A 71 -1.58 -13.05 0.11
C ALA A 71 -0.96 -12.28 -1.07
N LYS A 72 -1.77 -11.70 -1.97
CA LYS A 72 -1.27 -10.89 -3.09
C LYS A 72 -0.54 -9.63 -2.63
N TRP A 73 -1.02 -8.96 -1.58
CA TRP A 73 -0.39 -7.75 -1.06
C TRP A 73 0.87 -8.05 -0.25
N TYR A 74 0.88 -9.14 0.53
CA TYR A 74 2.10 -9.63 1.18
C TYR A 74 3.14 -10.15 0.17
N GLU A 75 2.72 -10.78 -0.93
CA GLU A 75 3.61 -11.14 -2.04
C GLU A 75 4.21 -9.89 -2.69
N LYS A 76 3.39 -8.86 -2.98
CA LYS A 76 3.87 -7.58 -3.51
C LYS A 76 4.84 -6.88 -2.54
N LEU A 77 4.61 -7.00 -1.22
CA LEU A 77 5.53 -6.54 -0.18
C LEU A 77 6.91 -7.20 -0.30
N VAL A 78 6.99 -8.52 -0.16
CA VAL A 78 8.29 -9.22 -0.13
C VAL A 78 9.03 -9.21 -1.47
N THR A 79 8.32 -9.04 -2.59
CA THR A 79 8.94 -8.92 -3.92
C THR A 79 9.43 -7.52 -4.26
N THR A 80 8.77 -6.47 -3.74
CA THR A 80 9.12 -5.06 -4.03
C THR A 80 10.09 -4.47 -3.01
N PHE A 81 9.99 -4.91 -1.75
CA PHE A 81 10.81 -4.45 -0.63
C PHE A 81 11.48 -5.64 0.09
N PRO A 82 12.38 -6.38 -0.58
CA PRO A 82 13.26 -7.33 0.09
C PRO A 82 14.27 -6.61 0.98
N ASP A 83 14.71 -7.28 2.06
CA ASP A 83 15.73 -6.81 3.02
C ASP A 83 17.12 -6.56 2.37
#